data_AF-A0A5E7P917-F1
#
_entry.id   AF-A0A5E7P917-F1
#
_cell.length_a   1.000
_cell.length_b   1.000
_cell.length_c   1.000
_cell.angle_alpha   90.00
_cell.angle_beta   90.00
_cell.angle_gamma   90.00
#
_symmetry.space_group_name_H-M   'P 1'
#
loop_
_entity.id
_entity.type
_entity.pdbx_description
1 polymer ?
#
loop_
_entity_poly.entity_id
_entity_poly.type
_entity_poly.pdbx_seq_one_letter_code
_entity_poly.pdbx_strand_id
1 'polypeptide(L)'
;MQTVRQIGRGGFGNVDLVTDPNGVQFARKTFSINQGGDFPPELAENVKRRFIREAQVQAALSHKNIMPVIDSSLGSSPPSFIMPLAEASLDKDIQIDRQLGGRAIEAVMDILAGLEELHSLDIKHRDLKPQNVLRLRSTDGDRYVISDFGLISVKDTQLSVLTQTGMRMGSDYYTAPEVTTDLKLASFRSDIYSVGCILHDLFGTDDRIPCFEISESGPYSEIMRCCTRREPSRRFGSVSDLREAILSLGQIHITASEPQVADFITVLMGTAAMPAATWKKIVEKVEDGYPSTDVKSLLQVIPLHRISELITMDSALAGRLGTVYGAWVKESSFNFETCDGIANRLQEFMQCPDFSCQAEIMLALLIMGTSHNRWYVERKFAALCSSSMDPDLARRIALEIRVLGVKACQAVKHLEGSIGISRNTFHPTVLSTLNQVC
;
A
#
# COMPACT_ATOMS: atom_id res chain seq x y z
N MET A 1 -15.85 -30.54 11.29
CA MET A 1 -16.69 -29.61 10.50
C MET A 1 -17.54 -30.41 9.52
N GLN A 2 -18.82 -30.06 9.37
CA GLN A 2 -19.73 -30.70 8.42
C GLN A 2 -19.76 -29.93 7.09
N THR A 3 -19.72 -30.64 5.97
CA THR A 3 -19.86 -30.02 4.64
C THR A 3 -21.31 -29.68 4.34
N VAL A 4 -21.55 -28.43 3.92
CA VAL A 4 -22.87 -27.93 3.56
C VAL A 4 -23.09 -27.99 2.05
N ARG A 5 -22.22 -27.32 1.28
CA ARG A 5 -22.27 -27.28 -0.19
C ARG A 5 -20.93 -26.87 -0.79
N GLN A 6 -20.71 -27.20 -2.05
CA GLN A 6 -19.56 -26.67 -2.81
C GLN A 6 -19.82 -25.20 -3.19
N ILE A 7 -18.81 -24.34 -3.00
CA ILE A 7 -18.87 -22.91 -3.32
C ILE A 7 -17.83 -22.47 -4.36
N GLY A 8 -16.83 -23.31 -4.63
CA GLY A 8 -15.82 -23.06 -5.66
C GLY A 8 -15.21 -24.34 -6.21
N ARG A 9 -14.79 -24.28 -7.48
CA ARG A 9 -14.09 -25.36 -8.18
C ARG A 9 -12.98 -24.76 -9.04
N GLY A 10 -11.73 -25.00 -8.67
CA GLY A 10 -10.55 -24.61 -9.43
C GLY A 10 -9.90 -25.81 -10.13
N GLY A 11 -8.80 -25.58 -10.85
CA GLY A 11 -8.07 -26.67 -11.55
C GLY A 11 -7.48 -27.73 -10.62
N PHE A 12 -7.01 -27.31 -9.44
CA PHE A 12 -6.30 -28.16 -8.47
C PHE A 12 -6.90 -28.16 -7.06
N GLY A 13 -8.15 -27.71 -6.91
CA GLY A 13 -8.84 -27.73 -5.62
C GLY A 13 -10.33 -27.44 -5.72
N ASN A 14 -11.06 -27.94 -4.73
CA ASN A 14 -12.47 -27.66 -4.48
C ASN A 14 -12.59 -26.83 -3.21
N VAL A 15 -13.51 -25.85 -3.22
CA VAL A 15 -13.82 -25.05 -2.03
C VAL A 15 -15.25 -25.36 -1.61
N ASP A 16 -15.40 -25.85 -0.38
CA ASP A 16 -16.68 -26.18 0.22
C ASP A 16 -17.03 -25.19 1.34
N LEU A 17 -18.31 -24.81 1.45
CA LEU A 17 -18.87 -24.25 2.67
C LEU A 17 -18.97 -25.36 3.71
N VAL A 18 -18.35 -25.15 4.86
CA VAL A 18 -18.40 -26.06 6.00
C VAL A 18 -18.87 -25.33 7.24
N THR A 19 -19.41 -26.07 8.20
CA THR A 19 -19.90 -25.53 9.47
C THR A 19 -19.27 -26.28 10.64
N ASP A 20 -18.87 -25.55 11.67
CA ASP A 20 -18.42 -26.15 12.93
C ASP A 20 -19.60 -26.61 13.81
N PRO A 21 -19.35 -27.30 14.94
CA PRO A 21 -20.43 -27.72 15.84
C PRO A 21 -21.26 -26.57 16.44
N ASN A 22 -20.75 -25.34 16.42
CA ASN A 22 -21.41 -24.16 16.96
C ASN A 22 -22.25 -23.41 15.91
N GLY A 23 -22.28 -23.88 14.66
CA GLY A 23 -23.00 -23.23 13.57
C GLY A 23 -22.19 -22.16 12.83
N VAL A 24 -20.92 -21.94 13.18
CA VAL A 24 -20.05 -20.97 12.51
C VAL A 24 -19.61 -21.52 11.15
N GLN A 25 -19.71 -20.70 10.12
CA GLN A 25 -19.43 -21.06 8.74
C GLN A 25 -18.00 -20.72 8.32
N PHE A 26 -17.39 -21.61 7.56
CA PHE A 26 -16.03 -21.49 7.04
C PHE A 26 -15.95 -21.99 5.59
N ALA A 27 -14.84 -21.68 4.93
CA ALA A 27 -14.50 -22.29 3.64
C ALA A 27 -13.41 -23.35 3.85
N ARG A 28 -13.61 -24.55 3.28
CA ARG A 28 -12.59 -25.61 3.22
C ARG A 28 -12.08 -25.77 1.82
N LYS A 29 -10.79 -25.53 1.59
CA LYS A 29 -10.12 -25.84 0.33
C LYS A 29 -9.52 -27.25 0.41
N THR A 30 -9.92 -28.11 -0.51
CA THR A 30 -9.49 -29.52 -0.59
C THR A 30 -8.79 -29.76 -1.90
N PHE A 31 -7.62 -30.40 -1.88
CA PHE A 31 -6.90 -30.76 -3.09
C PHE A 31 -7.73 -31.70 -3.97
N SER A 32 -7.84 -31.40 -5.25
CA SER A 32 -8.57 -32.18 -6.24
C SER A 32 -8.01 -31.90 -7.63
N ILE A 33 -7.84 -32.92 -8.47
CA ILE A 33 -7.43 -32.71 -9.87
C ILE A 33 -8.70 -32.65 -10.71
N ASN A 34 -9.06 -31.45 -11.15
CA ASN A 34 -10.29 -31.20 -11.90
C ASN A 34 -10.07 -31.00 -13.41
N GLN A 35 -8.82 -31.06 -13.87
CA GLN A 35 -8.47 -31.00 -15.29
C GLN A 35 -8.85 -32.32 -15.97
N GLY A 36 -9.43 -32.26 -17.18
CA GLY A 36 -9.77 -33.46 -17.96
C GLY A 36 -8.55 -34.08 -18.64
N GLY A 37 -8.59 -35.40 -18.86
CA GLY A 37 -7.53 -36.17 -19.52
C GLY A 37 -6.64 -36.97 -18.56
N ASP A 38 -5.72 -37.76 -19.12
CA ASP A 38 -4.73 -38.52 -18.35
C ASP A 38 -3.72 -37.56 -17.69
N PHE A 39 -3.89 -37.31 -16.40
CA PHE A 39 -2.94 -36.52 -15.60
C PHE A 39 -1.88 -37.47 -15.03
N PRO A 40 -0.58 -37.35 -15.44
CA PRO A 40 0.44 -38.30 -15.03
C PRO A 40 0.57 -38.37 -13.49
N PRO A 41 0.73 -39.56 -12.88
CA PRO A 41 0.82 -39.70 -11.42
C PRO A 41 1.94 -38.88 -10.77
N GLU A 42 3.10 -38.78 -11.43
CA GLU A 42 4.23 -37.96 -10.95
C GLU A 42 3.87 -36.47 -10.90
N LEU A 43 3.06 -36.02 -11.86
CA LEU A 43 2.56 -34.66 -11.94
C LEU A 43 1.55 -34.38 -10.84
N ALA A 44 0.62 -35.31 -10.61
CA ALA A 44 -0.38 -35.25 -9.54
C ALA A 44 0.30 -35.05 -8.18
N GLU A 45 1.35 -35.83 -7.91
CA GLU A 45 2.09 -35.75 -6.66
C GLU A 45 2.91 -34.45 -6.55
N ASN A 46 3.43 -33.92 -7.66
CA ASN A 46 4.10 -32.62 -7.67
C ASN A 46 3.13 -31.48 -7.31
N VAL A 47 1.95 -31.44 -7.94
CA VAL A 47 0.93 -30.42 -7.65
C VAL A 47 0.41 -30.55 -6.22
N LYS A 48 0.18 -31.78 -5.73
CA LYS A 48 -0.22 -32.03 -4.34
C LYS A 48 0.81 -31.51 -3.33
N ARG A 49 2.10 -31.77 -3.57
CA ARG A 49 3.19 -31.22 -2.72
C ARG A 49 3.19 -29.69 -2.71
N ARG A 50 2.91 -29.05 -3.85
CA ARG A 50 2.81 -27.59 -3.93
C ARG A 50 1.59 -27.06 -3.19
N PHE A 51 0.43 -27.71 -3.28
CA PHE A 51 -0.77 -27.36 -2.50
C PHE A 51 -0.48 -27.39 -0.99
N ILE A 52 0.17 -28.44 -0.50
CA ILE A 52 0.57 -28.56 0.91
C ILE A 52 1.50 -27.42 1.31
N ARG A 53 2.49 -27.11 0.47
CA ARG A 53 3.45 -26.04 0.73
C ARG A 53 2.80 -24.65 0.75
N GLU A 54 1.88 -24.38 -0.17
CA GLU A 54 1.11 -23.13 -0.22
C GLU A 54 0.33 -22.94 1.08
N ALA A 55 -0.39 -23.97 1.53
CA ALA A 55 -1.13 -23.95 2.79
C ALA A 55 -0.21 -23.71 4.00
N GLN A 56 0.98 -24.32 4.03
CA GLN A 56 1.96 -24.11 5.11
C GLN A 56 2.49 -22.68 5.15
N VAL A 57 2.82 -22.12 3.99
CA VAL A 57 3.33 -20.74 3.91
C VAL A 57 2.21 -19.76 4.27
N GLN A 58 1.01 -19.95 3.74
CA GLN A 58 -0.14 -19.11 4.07
C GLN A 58 -0.47 -19.16 5.57
N ALA A 59 -0.37 -20.32 6.21
CA ALA A 59 -0.58 -20.44 7.66
C ALA A 59 0.49 -19.73 8.49
N ALA A 60 1.68 -19.50 7.95
CA ALA A 60 2.76 -18.78 8.63
C ALA A 60 2.65 -17.25 8.50
N LEU A 61 1.81 -16.75 7.59
CA LEU A 61 1.63 -15.32 7.35
C LEU A 61 0.59 -14.74 8.32
N SER A 62 0.92 -13.62 8.95
CA SER A 62 0.03 -12.91 9.87
C SER A 62 -0.16 -11.46 9.41
N HIS A 63 -1.02 -11.26 8.42
CA HIS A 63 -1.32 -9.93 7.88
C HIS A 63 -2.83 -9.77 7.60
N LYS A 64 -3.38 -8.60 7.93
CA LYS A 64 -4.84 -8.34 7.83
C LYS A 64 -5.39 -8.48 6.41
N ASN A 65 -4.57 -8.24 5.38
CA ASN A 65 -4.93 -8.31 3.97
C ASN A 65 -4.47 -9.60 3.28
N ILE A 66 -4.07 -10.64 4.03
CA ILE A 66 -3.79 -11.97 3.49
C ILE A 66 -4.81 -12.94 4.09
N MET A 67 -5.39 -13.81 3.27
CA MET A 67 -6.37 -14.79 3.75
C MET A 67 -5.73 -15.72 4.79
N PRO A 68 -6.21 -15.75 6.04
CA PRO A 68 -5.62 -16.61 7.06
C PRO A 68 -6.04 -18.08 6.87
N VAL A 69 -5.16 -18.99 7.23
CA VAL A 69 -5.48 -20.41 7.43
C VAL A 69 -5.79 -20.61 8.91
N ILE A 70 -7.01 -21.05 9.22
CA ILE A 70 -7.49 -21.28 10.59
C ILE A 70 -7.03 -22.64 11.09
N ASP A 71 -7.16 -23.65 10.23
CA ASP A 71 -6.83 -25.04 10.55
C ASP A 71 -6.44 -25.78 9.27
N SER A 72 -5.66 -26.86 9.38
CA SER A 72 -5.24 -27.63 8.21
C SER A 72 -5.09 -29.12 8.50
N SER A 73 -5.48 -29.93 7.53
CA SER A 73 -5.29 -31.38 7.50
C SER A 73 -4.40 -31.74 6.30
N LEU A 74 -3.13 -31.35 6.35
CA LEU A 74 -2.21 -31.51 5.21
C LEU A 74 -1.69 -32.94 5.04
N GLY A 75 -1.81 -33.77 6.08
CA GLY A 75 -1.50 -35.20 6.02
C GLY A 75 -2.65 -36.10 5.55
N SER A 76 -3.86 -35.54 5.35
CA SER A 76 -5.00 -36.33 4.88
C SER A 76 -4.92 -36.62 3.38
N SER A 77 -5.74 -37.57 2.92
CA SER A 77 -5.87 -37.91 1.50
C SER A 77 -7.34 -37.76 1.08
N PRO A 78 -7.73 -36.67 0.38
CA PRO A 78 -6.89 -35.54 -0.05
C PRO A 78 -6.54 -34.55 1.09
N PRO A 79 -5.43 -33.79 0.97
CA PRO A 79 -5.07 -32.73 1.92
C PRO A 79 -6.05 -31.57 1.81
N SER A 80 -6.30 -30.90 2.93
CA SER A 80 -7.24 -29.76 2.99
C SER A 80 -6.86 -28.74 4.05
N PHE A 81 -7.41 -27.53 3.95
CA PHE A 81 -7.30 -26.49 4.96
C PHE A 81 -8.56 -25.62 5.04
N ILE A 82 -8.73 -24.96 6.19
CA ILE A 82 -9.89 -24.15 6.56
C ILE A 82 -9.49 -22.67 6.59
N MET A 83 -10.34 -21.82 6.05
CA MET A 83 -10.20 -20.37 6.05
C MET A 83 -11.55 -19.70 6.37
N PRO A 84 -11.57 -18.42 6.76
CA PRO A 84 -12.81 -17.67 6.89
C PRO A 84 -13.65 -17.73 5.62
N LEU A 85 -14.98 -17.77 5.78
CA LEU A 85 -15.87 -17.65 4.64
C LEU A 85 -15.86 -16.20 4.14
N ALA A 86 -15.52 -16.00 2.87
CA ALA A 86 -15.61 -14.70 2.23
C ALA A 86 -17.05 -14.40 1.77
N GLU A 87 -17.43 -13.12 1.85
CA GLU A 87 -18.74 -12.64 1.40
C GLU A 87 -18.81 -12.64 -0.14
N ALA A 88 -17.75 -12.16 -0.79
CA ALA A 88 -17.63 -12.10 -2.24
C ALA A 88 -16.16 -12.09 -2.68
N SER A 89 -15.91 -12.35 -3.97
CA SER A 89 -14.64 -12.00 -4.62
C SER A 89 -14.73 -10.57 -5.15
N LEU A 90 -13.58 -9.92 -5.32
CA LEU A 90 -13.48 -8.62 -5.97
C LEU A 90 -14.06 -8.67 -7.39
N ASP A 91 -13.88 -9.78 -8.11
CA ASP A 91 -14.51 -10.01 -9.42
C ASP A 91 -16.03 -9.83 -9.39
N LYS A 92 -16.70 -10.42 -8.38
CA LYS A 92 -18.16 -10.31 -8.23
C LYS A 92 -18.56 -8.90 -7.81
N ASP A 93 -17.81 -8.27 -6.92
CA ASP A 93 -18.13 -6.91 -6.49
C ASP A 93 -17.96 -5.92 -7.66
N ILE A 94 -16.92 -6.05 -8.49
CA ILE A 94 -16.69 -5.23 -9.70
C ILE A 94 -17.84 -5.38 -10.72
N GLN A 95 -18.36 -6.60 -10.90
CA GLN A 95 -19.49 -6.85 -11.80
C GLN A 95 -20.79 -6.17 -11.33
N ILE A 96 -20.94 -5.96 -10.02
CA ILE A 96 -22.11 -5.28 -9.43
C ILE A 96 -21.91 -3.76 -9.53
N ASP A 97 -20.77 -3.26 -9.06
CA ASP A 97 -20.41 -1.85 -9.08
C ASP A 97 -18.89 -1.69 -9.11
N ARG A 98 -18.35 -1.15 -10.20
CA ARG A 98 -16.91 -0.90 -10.35
C ARG A 98 -16.36 0.08 -9.33
N GLN A 99 -17.18 0.98 -8.79
CA GLN A 99 -16.78 1.92 -7.74
C GLN A 99 -16.81 1.30 -6.34
N LEU A 100 -17.34 0.08 -6.19
CA LEU A 100 -17.46 -0.65 -4.92
C LEU A 100 -18.11 0.20 -3.83
N GLY A 101 -19.14 0.98 -4.17
CA GLY A 101 -19.80 1.91 -3.24
C GLY A 101 -18.87 3.04 -2.76
N GLY A 102 -17.89 3.43 -3.58
CA GLY A 102 -16.87 4.44 -3.25
C GLY A 102 -15.59 3.88 -2.63
N ARG A 103 -15.47 2.56 -2.48
CA ARG A 103 -14.35 1.88 -1.79
C ARG A 103 -13.31 1.29 -2.74
N ALA A 104 -13.38 1.60 -4.03
CA ALA A 104 -12.46 1.08 -5.04
C ALA A 104 -10.98 1.34 -4.70
N ILE A 105 -10.64 2.52 -4.18
CA ILE A 105 -9.27 2.82 -3.75
C ILE A 105 -8.89 2.07 -2.48
N GLU A 106 -9.78 1.97 -1.50
CA GLU A 106 -9.53 1.18 -0.28
C GLU A 106 -9.23 -0.29 -0.63
N ALA A 107 -9.98 -0.86 -1.58
CA ALA A 107 -9.75 -2.22 -2.06
C ALA A 107 -8.36 -2.38 -2.71
N VAL A 108 -7.92 -1.39 -3.48
CA VAL A 108 -6.56 -1.39 -4.05
C VAL A 108 -5.51 -1.24 -2.95
N MET A 109 -5.72 -0.38 -1.96
CA MET A 109 -4.80 -0.22 -0.82
C MET A 109 -4.66 -1.51 -0.01
N ASP A 110 -5.76 -2.22 0.21
CA ASP A 110 -5.78 -3.53 0.85
C ASP A 110 -4.96 -4.56 0.06
N ILE A 111 -5.11 -4.62 -1.27
CA ILE A 111 -4.31 -5.49 -2.14
C ILE A 111 -2.82 -5.15 -2.05
N LEU A 112 -2.47 -3.86 -2.15
CA LEU A 112 -1.09 -3.40 -2.08
C LEU A 112 -0.46 -3.73 -0.72
N ALA A 113 -1.18 -3.54 0.38
CA ALA A 113 -0.70 -3.91 1.71
C ALA A 113 -0.43 -5.42 1.84
N GLY A 114 -1.30 -6.26 1.26
CA GLY A 114 -1.07 -7.71 1.21
C GLY A 114 0.17 -8.09 0.37
N LEU A 115 0.36 -7.43 -0.78
CA LEU A 115 1.52 -7.67 -1.64
C LEU A 115 2.84 -7.19 -1.02
N GLU A 116 2.85 -6.06 -0.31
CA GLU A 116 4.03 -5.57 0.41
C GLU A 116 4.52 -6.63 1.42
N GLU A 117 3.60 -7.22 2.20
CA GLU A 117 3.94 -8.29 3.13
C GLU A 117 4.56 -9.50 2.41
N LEU A 118 3.93 -9.99 1.33
CA LEU A 118 4.47 -11.11 0.55
C LEU A 118 5.86 -10.80 0.00
N HIS A 119 6.03 -9.61 -0.59
CA HIS A 119 7.29 -9.19 -1.21
C HIS A 119 8.41 -9.00 -0.19
N SER A 120 8.08 -8.54 1.03
CA SER A 120 9.04 -8.43 2.13
C SER A 120 9.64 -9.78 2.54
N LEU A 121 8.91 -10.87 2.28
CA LEU A 121 9.32 -12.25 2.53
C LEU A 121 9.84 -12.96 1.27
N ASP A 122 10.10 -12.20 0.19
CA ASP A 122 10.51 -12.69 -1.13
C ASP A 122 9.49 -13.65 -1.79
N ILE A 123 8.23 -13.60 -1.36
CA ILE A 123 7.12 -14.35 -1.95
C ILE A 123 6.46 -13.49 -3.03
N LYS A 124 6.19 -14.07 -4.20
CA LYS A 124 5.50 -13.41 -5.32
C LYS A 124 4.15 -14.06 -5.53
N HIS A 125 3.12 -13.28 -5.84
CA HIS A 125 1.76 -13.81 -5.97
C HIS A 125 1.56 -14.59 -7.28
N ARG A 126 2.03 -14.06 -8.42
CA ARG A 126 2.08 -14.67 -9.76
C ARG A 126 0.76 -14.99 -10.46
N ASP A 127 -0.34 -15.07 -9.73
CA ASP A 127 -1.70 -15.26 -10.24
C ASP A 127 -2.66 -14.26 -9.57
N LEU A 128 -2.24 -13.00 -9.46
CA LEU A 128 -3.08 -11.96 -8.87
C LEU A 128 -4.16 -11.54 -9.87
N LYS A 129 -5.43 -11.69 -9.47
CA LYS A 129 -6.61 -11.33 -10.27
C LYS A 129 -7.82 -11.11 -9.35
N PRO A 130 -8.89 -10.43 -9.81
CA PRO A 130 -10.06 -10.15 -8.98
C PRO A 130 -10.73 -11.39 -8.38
N GLN A 131 -10.61 -12.57 -8.99
CA GLN A 131 -11.17 -13.81 -8.44
C GLN A 131 -10.40 -14.33 -7.22
N ASN A 132 -9.13 -13.94 -7.08
CA ASN A 132 -8.23 -14.34 -5.98
C ASN A 132 -8.16 -13.28 -4.87
N VAL A 133 -8.88 -12.16 -5.00
CA VAL A 133 -9.03 -11.15 -3.96
C VAL A 133 -10.43 -11.29 -3.36
N LEU A 134 -10.51 -11.51 -2.05
CA LEU A 134 -11.75 -11.87 -1.36
C LEU A 134 -12.13 -10.81 -0.32
N ARG A 135 -13.42 -10.47 -0.24
CA ARG A 135 -13.95 -9.55 0.77
C ARG A 135 -14.35 -10.30 2.03
N LEU A 136 -13.70 -9.95 3.15
CA LEU A 136 -14.04 -10.45 4.47
C LEU A 136 -14.78 -9.37 5.26
N ARG A 137 -15.80 -9.78 6.00
CA ARG A 137 -16.50 -8.94 6.96
C ARG A 137 -15.65 -8.82 8.24
N SER A 138 -15.42 -7.60 8.72
CA SER A 138 -14.78 -7.35 10.00
C SER A 138 -15.65 -6.45 10.87
N THR A 139 -15.45 -6.49 12.18
CA THR A 139 -16.09 -5.57 13.14
C THR A 139 -15.72 -4.11 12.87
N ASP A 140 -14.53 -3.88 12.31
CA ASP A 140 -13.99 -2.56 11.98
C ASP A 140 -14.30 -2.11 10.53
N GLY A 141 -15.13 -2.88 9.81
CA GLY A 141 -15.47 -2.67 8.40
C GLY A 141 -14.98 -3.79 7.47
N ASP A 142 -15.65 -3.98 6.33
CA ASP A 142 -15.24 -4.98 5.34
C ASP A 142 -13.85 -4.66 4.80
N ARG A 143 -13.03 -5.69 4.56
CA ARG A 143 -11.69 -5.55 3.98
C ARG A 143 -11.45 -6.57 2.88
N TYR A 144 -10.58 -6.24 1.94
CA TYR A 144 -10.12 -7.18 0.93
C TYR A 144 -8.86 -7.90 1.38
N VAL A 145 -8.79 -9.19 1.09
CA VAL A 145 -7.65 -10.05 1.38
C VAL A 145 -7.21 -10.78 0.11
N ILE A 146 -5.91 -10.86 -0.11
CA ILE A 146 -5.35 -11.69 -1.17
C ILE A 146 -5.38 -13.16 -0.75
N SER A 147 -5.71 -14.03 -1.68
CA SER A 147 -5.76 -15.49 -1.52
C SER A 147 -5.12 -16.16 -2.73
N ASP A 148 -4.84 -17.46 -2.64
CA ASP A 148 -4.41 -18.27 -3.80
C ASP A 148 -3.17 -17.69 -4.52
N PHE A 149 -2.18 -17.25 -3.76
CA PHE A 149 -0.88 -16.84 -4.31
C PHE A 149 -0.14 -18.08 -4.81
N GLY A 150 -0.29 -18.30 -6.12
CA GLY A 150 -0.03 -19.56 -6.78
C GLY A 150 1.31 -20.20 -6.43
N LEU A 151 1.23 -21.47 -6.03
CA LEU A 151 2.29 -22.49 -6.04
C LEU A 151 3.71 -21.93 -6.14
N ILE A 152 4.24 -21.58 -4.97
CA ILE A 152 5.62 -21.19 -4.71
C ILE A 152 6.59 -22.00 -5.58
N SER A 153 7.44 -21.27 -6.33
CA SER A 153 8.47 -21.89 -7.17
C SER A 153 9.62 -22.29 -6.27
N VAL A 154 10.01 -23.56 -6.32
CA VAL A 154 11.40 -23.94 -6.10
C VAL A 154 11.77 -24.99 -7.15
N LYS A 155 12.50 -24.53 -8.17
CA LYS A 155 13.55 -25.27 -8.91
C LYS A 155 13.22 -26.45 -9.84
N ASP A 156 11.99 -26.96 -9.97
CA ASP A 156 11.74 -28.09 -10.88
C ASP A 156 11.13 -27.69 -12.25
N THR A 157 11.89 -27.97 -13.30
CA THR A 157 11.76 -27.61 -14.72
C THR A 157 10.61 -28.27 -15.49
N GLN A 158 9.91 -29.24 -14.91
CA GLN A 158 9.06 -30.16 -15.70
C GLN A 158 7.59 -29.72 -15.87
N LEU A 159 7.15 -28.66 -15.16
CA LEU A 159 5.76 -28.19 -15.18
C LEU A 159 5.52 -26.86 -15.91
N SER A 160 6.56 -26.18 -16.40
CA SER A 160 6.41 -25.00 -17.27
C SER A 160 5.52 -25.27 -18.48
N VAL A 161 5.50 -26.53 -18.94
CA VAL A 161 4.71 -27.03 -20.07
C VAL A 161 3.19 -27.09 -19.77
N LEU A 162 2.77 -27.41 -18.54
CA LEU A 162 1.33 -27.45 -18.20
C LEU A 162 0.74 -26.09 -17.89
N THR A 163 1.52 -25.19 -17.28
CA THR A 163 1.11 -23.78 -17.18
C THR A 163 1.04 -23.14 -18.57
N GLN A 164 1.92 -23.51 -19.52
CA GLN A 164 1.80 -23.09 -20.93
C GLN A 164 0.56 -23.66 -21.64
N THR A 165 0.12 -24.88 -21.33
CA THR A 165 -1.09 -25.47 -21.94
C THR A 165 -2.39 -25.01 -21.25
N GLY A 166 -2.36 -24.76 -19.93
CA GLY A 166 -3.46 -24.14 -19.19
C GLY A 166 -3.65 -22.65 -19.51
N MET A 167 -2.57 -21.89 -19.70
CA MET A 167 -2.59 -20.51 -20.21
C MET A 167 -3.17 -20.40 -21.63
N ARG A 168 -3.13 -21.48 -22.42
CA ARG A 168 -3.76 -21.54 -23.75
C ARG A 168 -5.26 -21.80 -23.71
N MET A 169 -5.84 -22.23 -22.59
CA MET A 169 -7.23 -22.68 -22.51
C MET A 169 -8.18 -21.78 -21.70
N GLY A 170 -7.69 -20.71 -21.09
CA GLY A 170 -8.54 -19.68 -20.48
C GLY A 170 -7.87 -18.32 -20.58
N SER A 171 -8.57 -17.34 -21.13
CA SER A 171 -8.11 -15.97 -21.34
C SER A 171 -7.55 -15.36 -20.05
N ASP A 172 -6.23 -15.41 -19.88
CA ASP A 172 -5.54 -14.86 -18.73
C ASP A 172 -5.25 -13.37 -18.96
N TYR A 173 -6.23 -12.53 -18.60
CA TYR A 173 -6.17 -11.09 -18.83
C TYR A 173 -5.28 -10.33 -17.83
N TYR A 174 -4.69 -10.99 -16.82
CA TYR A 174 -3.96 -10.33 -15.72
C TYR A 174 -2.48 -10.71 -15.66
N THR A 175 -2.07 -11.76 -16.36
CA THR A 175 -0.67 -12.21 -16.36
C THR A 175 0.22 -11.30 -17.20
N ALA A 176 1.37 -10.95 -16.62
CA ALA A 176 2.37 -10.10 -17.25
C ALA A 176 3.02 -10.76 -18.49
N PRO A 177 3.40 -9.98 -19.53
CA PRO A 177 3.95 -10.50 -20.78
C PRO A 177 5.18 -11.40 -20.62
N GLU A 178 6.05 -11.10 -19.66
CA GLU A 178 7.24 -11.91 -19.38
C GLU A 178 6.89 -13.27 -18.78
N VAL A 179 5.80 -13.35 -17.99
CA VAL A 179 5.34 -14.57 -17.32
C VAL A 179 4.62 -15.50 -18.29
N THR A 180 3.88 -14.95 -19.26
CA THR A 180 3.29 -15.76 -20.34
C THR A 180 4.36 -16.39 -21.24
N THR A 181 5.53 -15.74 -21.35
CA THR A 181 6.68 -16.26 -22.10
C THR A 181 7.40 -17.36 -21.30
N ASP A 182 7.79 -17.06 -20.06
CA ASP A 182 8.38 -18.03 -19.14
C ASP A 182 8.00 -17.67 -17.70
N LEU A 183 7.30 -18.59 -17.01
CA LEU A 183 6.90 -18.39 -15.62
C LEU A 183 8.07 -18.14 -14.67
N LYS A 184 9.29 -18.53 -15.03
CA LYS A 184 10.50 -18.26 -14.22
C LYS A 184 10.87 -16.78 -14.19
N LEU A 185 10.39 -15.98 -15.15
CA LEU A 185 10.61 -14.54 -15.19
C LEU A 185 9.69 -13.76 -14.25
N ALA A 186 8.76 -14.44 -13.57
CA ALA A 186 7.86 -13.81 -12.61
C ALA A 186 8.62 -13.15 -11.46
N SER A 187 8.34 -11.87 -11.25
CA SER A 187 8.96 -11.04 -10.21
C SER A 187 7.90 -10.20 -9.50
N PHE A 188 8.30 -9.41 -8.49
CA PHE A 188 7.40 -8.43 -7.87
C PHE A 188 6.81 -7.45 -8.91
N ARG A 189 7.54 -7.17 -10.01
CA ARG A 189 7.07 -6.32 -11.11
C ARG A 189 5.97 -6.97 -11.95
N SER A 190 5.87 -8.30 -11.92
CA SER A 190 4.78 -9.04 -12.55
C SER A 190 3.50 -8.92 -11.73
N ASP A 191 3.58 -8.94 -10.40
CA ASP A 191 2.42 -8.66 -9.54
C ASP A 191 1.93 -7.20 -9.72
N ILE A 192 2.86 -6.24 -9.88
CA ILE A 192 2.53 -4.83 -10.20
C ILE A 192 1.76 -4.72 -11.53
N TYR A 193 2.10 -5.51 -12.55
CA TYR A 193 1.34 -5.55 -13.81
C TYR A 193 -0.10 -5.99 -13.57
N SER A 194 -0.29 -7.04 -12.78
CA SER A 194 -1.62 -7.54 -12.41
C SER A 194 -2.43 -6.51 -11.63
N VAL A 195 -1.80 -5.74 -10.72
CA VAL A 195 -2.47 -4.61 -10.06
C VAL A 195 -2.88 -3.53 -11.07
N GLY A 196 -2.04 -3.21 -12.06
CA GLY A 196 -2.40 -2.30 -13.15
C GLY A 196 -3.64 -2.76 -13.92
N CYS A 197 -3.78 -4.08 -14.13
CA CYS A 197 -4.96 -4.67 -14.73
C CYS A 197 -6.20 -4.52 -13.82
N ILE A 198 -6.07 -4.77 -12.51
CA ILE A 198 -7.17 -4.59 -11.54
C ILE A 198 -7.61 -3.11 -11.46
N LEU A 199 -6.65 -2.17 -11.49
CA LEU A 199 -6.94 -0.74 -11.54
C LEU A 199 -7.78 -0.37 -12.76
N HIS A 200 -7.48 -0.97 -13.91
CA HIS A 200 -8.29 -0.78 -15.11
C HIS A 200 -9.70 -1.35 -14.94
N ASP A 201 -9.87 -2.51 -14.31
CA ASP A 201 -11.20 -3.05 -14.07
C ASP A 201 -12.04 -2.15 -13.14
N LEU A 202 -11.40 -1.40 -12.25
CA LEU A 202 -12.09 -0.46 -11.33
C LEU A 202 -12.33 0.92 -11.97
N PHE A 203 -11.37 1.45 -12.75
CA PHE A 203 -11.35 2.85 -13.16
C PHE A 203 -11.20 3.10 -14.67
N GLY A 204 -10.81 2.09 -15.45
CA GLY A 204 -10.64 2.21 -16.90
C GLY A 204 -11.96 2.30 -17.65
N THR A 205 -11.94 2.79 -18.88
CA THR A 205 -13.14 2.97 -19.70
C THR A 205 -13.11 2.16 -20.99
N ASP A 206 -11.92 1.83 -21.47
CA ASP A 206 -11.73 1.14 -22.74
C ASP A 206 -11.62 -0.39 -22.56
N ASP A 207 -11.63 -1.12 -23.68
CA ASP A 207 -11.36 -2.56 -23.65
C ASP A 207 -9.86 -2.82 -23.45
N ARG A 208 -9.52 -3.69 -22.48
CA ARG A 208 -8.13 -4.11 -22.24
C ARG A 208 -7.72 -5.22 -23.21
N ILE A 209 -6.60 -5.03 -23.90
CA ILE A 209 -5.94 -6.10 -24.66
C ILE A 209 -4.94 -6.83 -23.74
N PRO A 210 -5.05 -8.17 -23.55
CA PRO A 210 -4.12 -8.94 -22.72
C PRO A 210 -2.66 -8.74 -23.14
N CYS A 211 -1.75 -8.62 -22.17
CA CYS A 211 -0.30 -8.47 -22.40
C CYS A 211 0.13 -7.16 -23.09
N PHE A 212 -0.74 -6.16 -23.21
CA PHE A 212 -0.40 -4.82 -23.73
C PHE A 212 -0.31 -3.78 -22.61
N GLU A 213 0.32 -2.64 -22.92
CA GLU A 213 0.30 -1.46 -22.06
C GLU A 213 -1.09 -0.81 -22.14
N ILE A 214 -1.65 -0.45 -20.98
CA ILE A 214 -2.90 0.29 -20.88
C ILE A 214 -2.58 1.75 -21.16
N SER A 215 -3.27 2.33 -22.15
CA SER A 215 -3.05 3.70 -22.60
C SER A 215 -4.39 4.34 -22.89
N GLU A 216 -5.03 4.83 -21.84
CA GLU A 216 -6.33 5.50 -21.91
C GLU A 216 -6.28 6.88 -21.22
N SER A 217 -7.41 7.59 -21.20
CA SER A 217 -7.57 8.83 -20.45
C SER A 217 -8.26 8.58 -19.13
N GLY A 218 -7.78 9.18 -18.04
CA GLY A 218 -8.43 9.08 -16.74
C GLY A 218 -7.50 9.49 -15.61
N PRO A 219 -8.02 9.64 -14.39
CA PRO A 219 -7.20 10.04 -13.24
C PRO A 219 -6.04 9.07 -12.99
N TYR A 220 -6.28 7.76 -13.15
CA TYR A 220 -5.27 6.71 -12.91
C TYR A 220 -4.50 6.28 -14.16
N SER A 221 -4.68 6.94 -15.31
CA SER A 221 -4.20 6.40 -16.59
C SER A 221 -2.69 6.25 -16.67
N GLU A 222 -1.91 7.23 -16.23
CA GLU A 222 -0.44 7.13 -16.26
C GLU A 222 0.06 6.10 -15.24
N ILE A 223 -0.63 5.89 -14.11
CA ILE A 223 -0.31 4.80 -13.18
C ILE A 223 -0.57 3.45 -13.82
N MET A 224 -1.74 3.26 -14.44
CA MET A 224 -2.08 2.03 -15.14
C MET A 224 -1.07 1.73 -16.25
N ARG A 225 -0.68 2.75 -17.02
CA ARG A 225 0.37 2.66 -18.04
C ARG A 225 1.73 2.28 -17.46
N CYS A 226 2.14 2.92 -16.36
CA CYS A 226 3.40 2.58 -15.68
C CYS A 226 3.38 1.15 -15.13
N CYS A 227 2.27 0.69 -14.54
CA CYS A 227 2.12 -0.69 -14.08
C CYS A 227 2.21 -1.69 -15.23
N THR A 228 1.65 -1.34 -16.39
CA THR A 228 1.48 -2.27 -17.51
C THR A 228 2.55 -2.15 -18.61
N ARG A 229 3.65 -1.41 -18.36
CA ARG A 229 4.78 -1.33 -19.29
C ARG A 229 5.25 -2.72 -19.72
N ARG A 230 5.55 -2.89 -21.00
CA ARG A 230 5.98 -4.18 -21.55
C ARG A 230 7.32 -4.63 -20.97
N GLU A 231 8.25 -3.69 -20.84
CA GLU A 231 9.55 -3.91 -20.21
C GLU A 231 9.41 -3.81 -18.68
N PRO A 232 9.62 -4.89 -17.90
CA PRO A 232 9.41 -4.88 -16.45
C PRO A 232 10.19 -3.77 -15.75
N SER A 233 11.43 -3.51 -16.16
CA SER A 233 12.30 -2.48 -15.55
C SER A 233 11.74 -1.05 -15.63
N ARG A 234 10.79 -0.78 -16.54
CA ARG A 234 10.10 0.52 -16.69
C ARG A 234 8.82 0.64 -15.85
N ARG A 235 8.42 -0.42 -15.15
CA ARG A 235 7.34 -0.38 -14.15
C ARG A 235 7.84 0.23 -12.84
N PHE A 236 6.93 0.45 -11.89
CA PHE A 236 7.27 0.86 -10.53
C PHE A 236 8.34 -0.06 -9.90
N GLY A 237 9.24 0.54 -9.12
CA GLY A 237 10.38 -0.14 -8.50
C GLY A 237 9.97 -1.06 -7.36
N SER A 238 8.84 -0.77 -6.73
CA SER A 238 8.24 -1.54 -5.63
C SER A 238 6.72 -1.34 -5.58
N VAL A 239 6.04 -2.18 -4.79
CA VAL A 239 4.61 -2.00 -4.46
C VAL A 239 4.39 -0.71 -3.66
N SER A 240 5.36 -0.32 -2.82
CA SER A 240 5.30 0.94 -2.06
C SER A 240 5.35 2.16 -2.97
N ASP A 241 6.18 2.16 -4.03
CA ASP A 241 6.22 3.24 -5.02
C ASP A 241 4.86 3.39 -5.73
N LEU A 242 4.22 2.26 -6.07
CA LEU A 242 2.89 2.25 -6.67
C LEU A 242 1.84 2.80 -5.71
N ARG A 243 1.88 2.38 -4.44
CA ARG A 243 0.98 2.91 -3.40
C ARG A 243 1.11 4.42 -3.29
N GLU A 244 2.33 4.92 -3.23
CA GLU A 244 2.59 6.36 -3.15
C GLU A 244 2.07 7.11 -4.37
N ALA A 245 2.26 6.56 -5.58
CA ALA A 245 1.72 7.15 -6.80
C ALA A 245 0.19 7.25 -6.75
N ILE A 246 -0.52 6.19 -6.32
CA ILE A 246 -1.99 6.19 -6.25
C ILE A 246 -2.48 7.18 -5.19
N LEU A 247 -1.85 7.22 -4.01
CA LEU A 247 -2.18 8.19 -2.97
C LEU A 247 -1.92 9.63 -3.40
N SER A 248 -0.93 9.86 -4.27
CA SER A 248 -0.66 11.18 -4.84
C SER A 248 -1.74 11.65 -5.82
N LEU A 249 -2.46 10.73 -6.47
CA LEU A 249 -3.63 11.05 -7.30
C LEU A 249 -4.93 11.19 -6.49
N GLY A 250 -5.06 10.44 -5.39
CA GLY A 250 -6.20 10.50 -4.46
C GLY A 250 -6.33 11.83 -3.69
N GLN A 251 -5.50 12.82 -4.02
CA GLN A 251 -5.56 14.15 -3.45
C GLN A 251 -6.65 15.00 -4.09
N ILE A 252 -7.92 14.58 -3.89
CA ILE A 252 -9.16 15.37 -3.90
C ILE A 252 -9.42 16.20 -5.18
N HIS A 253 -10.67 16.28 -5.65
CA HIS A 253 -11.05 17.41 -6.52
C HIS A 253 -10.98 18.67 -5.66
N ILE A 254 -9.78 19.23 -5.54
CA ILE A 254 -9.52 20.41 -4.75
C ILE A 254 -10.00 21.61 -5.56
N THR A 255 -11.27 21.95 -5.40
CA THR A 255 -11.80 23.22 -5.88
C THR A 255 -11.31 24.32 -4.96
N ALA A 256 -10.28 25.04 -5.40
CA ALA A 256 -9.95 26.32 -4.79
C ALA A 256 -11.02 27.35 -5.18
N SER A 257 -11.50 28.11 -4.19
CA SER A 257 -12.46 29.19 -4.43
C SER A 257 -11.77 30.39 -5.10
N GLU A 258 -10.51 30.62 -4.76
CA GLU A 258 -9.69 31.66 -5.33
C GLU A 258 -9.04 31.24 -6.66
N PRO A 259 -9.23 32.00 -7.76
CA PRO A 259 -8.67 31.67 -9.07
C PRO A 259 -7.14 31.52 -9.06
N GLN A 260 -6.45 32.38 -8.31
CA GLN A 260 -4.99 32.32 -8.20
C GLN A 260 -4.51 31.00 -7.59
N VAL A 261 -5.24 30.47 -6.60
CA VAL A 261 -4.90 29.20 -5.96
C VAL A 261 -5.20 28.03 -6.90
N ALA A 262 -6.30 28.10 -7.66
CA ALA A 262 -6.60 27.11 -8.70
C ALA A 262 -5.50 27.04 -9.78
N ASP A 263 -4.98 28.20 -10.20
CA ASP A 263 -3.84 28.27 -11.12
C ASP A 263 -2.59 27.62 -10.51
N PHE A 264 -2.29 27.88 -9.24
CA PHE A 264 -1.17 27.24 -8.55
C PHE A 264 -1.32 25.72 -8.44
N ILE A 265 -2.51 25.23 -8.11
CA ILE A 265 -2.80 23.79 -8.08
C ILE A 265 -2.54 23.17 -9.45
N THR A 266 -3.04 23.80 -10.52
CA THR A 266 -2.85 23.34 -11.90
C THR A 266 -1.36 23.24 -12.26
N VAL A 267 -0.58 24.25 -11.88
CA VAL A 267 0.87 24.29 -12.15
C VAL A 267 1.62 23.24 -11.32
N LEU A 268 1.27 23.05 -10.04
CA LEU A 268 1.86 22.04 -9.15
C LEU A 268 1.62 20.61 -9.65
N MET A 269 0.43 20.36 -10.21
CA MET A 269 0.03 19.06 -10.78
C MET A 269 0.59 18.82 -12.19
N GLY A 270 1.07 19.87 -12.87
CA GLY A 270 1.71 19.75 -14.18
C GLY A 270 3.04 19.01 -14.13
N THR A 271 3.59 18.66 -15.30
CA THR A 271 4.88 17.95 -15.43
C THR A 271 6.05 18.86 -15.79
N ALA A 272 5.80 20.12 -16.15
CA ALA A 272 6.84 21.08 -16.55
C ALA A 272 7.63 21.62 -15.34
N ALA A 273 8.93 21.84 -15.50
CA ALA A 273 9.75 22.46 -14.46
C ALA A 273 9.20 23.85 -14.06
N MET A 274 9.20 24.17 -12.78
CA MET A 274 8.63 25.40 -12.26
C MET A 274 9.67 26.50 -12.11
N PRO A 275 9.46 27.69 -12.70
CA PRO A 275 10.35 28.83 -12.47
C PRO A 275 10.39 29.25 -11.01
N ALA A 276 11.55 29.70 -10.53
CA ALA A 276 11.74 30.21 -9.16
C ALA A 276 10.74 31.32 -8.78
N ALA A 277 10.37 32.17 -9.74
CA ALA A 277 9.38 33.23 -9.54
C ALA A 277 7.97 32.68 -9.23
N THR A 278 7.59 31.53 -9.79
CA THR A 278 6.30 30.88 -9.52
C THR A 278 6.30 30.28 -8.12
N TRP A 279 7.38 29.58 -7.75
CA TRP A 279 7.55 29.07 -6.39
C TRP A 279 7.49 30.16 -5.34
N LYS A 280 8.16 31.30 -5.58
CA LYS A 280 8.12 32.44 -4.67
C LYS A 280 6.68 32.91 -4.42
N LYS A 281 5.87 33.04 -5.47
CA LYS A 281 4.45 33.41 -5.36
C LYS A 281 3.63 32.37 -4.60
N ILE A 282 3.88 31.08 -4.83
CA ILE A 282 3.20 29.98 -4.11
C ILE A 282 3.52 30.07 -2.62
N VAL A 283 4.80 30.22 -2.24
CA VAL A 283 5.20 30.27 -0.84
C VAL A 283 4.67 31.52 -0.14
N GLU A 284 4.76 32.69 -0.77
CA GLU A 284 4.16 33.92 -0.25
C GLU A 284 2.64 33.76 -0.06
N LYS A 285 1.95 33.14 -1.02
CA LYS A 285 0.51 32.86 -0.90
C LYS A 285 0.19 31.90 0.25
N VAL A 286 1.00 30.87 0.44
CA VAL A 286 0.85 29.91 1.54
C VAL A 286 1.05 30.58 2.89
N GLU A 287 2.09 31.39 3.06
CA GLU A 287 2.37 32.08 4.32
C GLU A 287 1.32 33.14 4.66
N ASP A 288 0.94 33.96 3.68
CA ASP A 288 -0.03 35.04 3.88
C ASP A 288 -1.46 34.52 4.05
N GLY A 289 -1.78 33.37 3.44
CA GLY A 289 -3.13 32.83 3.38
C GLY A 289 -3.41 31.68 4.34
N TYR A 290 -2.41 31.11 5.03
CA TYR A 290 -2.66 30.07 6.03
C TYR A 290 -3.37 30.67 7.26
N PRO A 291 -4.42 30.04 7.82
CA PRO A 291 -4.91 28.67 7.60
C PRO A 291 -6.18 28.55 6.74
N SER A 292 -6.36 29.38 5.71
CA SER A 292 -7.54 29.34 4.84
C SER A 292 -7.73 27.98 4.16
N THR A 293 -8.98 27.64 3.82
CA THR A 293 -9.32 26.39 3.13
C THR A 293 -8.57 26.25 1.82
N ASP A 294 -8.46 27.33 1.03
CA ASP A 294 -7.75 27.33 -0.25
C ASP A 294 -6.23 27.08 -0.08
N VAL A 295 -5.60 27.60 0.97
CA VAL A 295 -4.19 27.30 1.26
C VAL A 295 -4.01 25.85 1.75
N LYS A 296 -4.91 25.32 2.57
CA LYS A 296 -4.87 23.90 2.97
C LYS A 296 -5.01 22.98 1.77
N SER A 297 -5.94 23.31 0.89
CA SER A 297 -6.14 22.73 -0.43
C SER A 297 -4.84 22.75 -1.28
N LEU A 298 -4.16 23.90 -1.33
CA LEU A 298 -2.88 24.05 -2.02
C LEU A 298 -1.78 23.19 -1.41
N LEU A 299 -1.63 23.20 -0.08
CA LEU A 299 -0.66 22.38 0.65
C LEU A 299 -0.90 20.88 0.42
N GLN A 300 -2.17 20.48 0.33
CA GLN A 300 -2.54 19.10 0.11
C GLN A 300 -2.01 18.59 -1.23
N VAL A 301 -2.12 19.33 -2.33
CA VAL A 301 -1.70 18.85 -3.67
C VAL A 301 -0.21 18.86 -3.93
N ILE A 302 0.63 19.47 -3.07
CA ILE A 302 2.08 19.58 -3.35
C ILE A 302 2.70 18.17 -3.39
N PRO A 303 3.16 17.69 -4.56
CA PRO A 303 3.69 16.34 -4.65
C PRO A 303 5.16 16.30 -4.20
N LEU A 304 5.63 15.12 -3.81
CA LEU A 304 6.99 14.92 -3.25
C LEU A 304 8.09 15.44 -4.18
N HIS A 305 8.03 15.12 -5.46
CA HIS A 305 9.04 15.53 -6.45
C HIS A 305 9.16 17.05 -6.60
N ARG A 306 8.06 17.80 -6.37
CA ARG A 306 8.08 19.27 -6.39
C ARG A 306 8.77 19.85 -5.16
N ILE A 307 8.64 19.19 -4.02
CA ILE A 307 9.39 19.55 -2.81
C ILE A 307 10.89 19.35 -3.08
N SER A 308 11.29 18.20 -3.64
CA SER A 308 12.69 17.94 -4.00
C SER A 308 13.24 18.95 -5.03
N GLU A 309 12.44 19.32 -6.03
CA GLU A 309 12.77 20.38 -7.00
C GLU A 309 12.99 21.73 -6.31
N LEU A 310 12.08 22.14 -5.42
CA LEU A 310 12.19 23.38 -4.67
C LEU A 310 13.42 23.41 -3.76
N ILE A 311 13.72 22.31 -3.06
CA ILE A 311 14.91 22.21 -2.18
C ILE A 311 16.20 22.39 -2.99
N THR A 312 16.27 21.73 -4.16
CA THR A 312 17.43 21.81 -5.05
C THR A 312 17.61 23.22 -5.62
N MET A 313 16.49 23.89 -5.92
CA MET A 313 16.47 25.22 -6.52
C MET A 313 16.76 26.33 -5.49
N ASP A 314 16.05 26.30 -4.35
CA ASP A 314 16.11 27.31 -3.30
C ASP A 314 15.71 26.70 -1.94
N SER A 315 16.71 26.18 -1.22
CA SER A 315 16.50 25.54 0.08
C SER A 315 15.97 26.47 1.18
N ALA A 316 16.19 27.78 1.07
CA ALA A 316 15.64 28.76 2.02
C ALA A 316 14.14 28.95 1.79
N LEU A 317 13.72 29.04 0.53
CA LEU A 317 12.31 29.09 0.16
C LEU A 317 11.60 27.77 0.49
N ALA A 318 12.27 26.63 0.31
CA ALA A 318 11.78 25.32 0.74
C ALA A 318 11.57 25.24 2.26
N GLY A 319 12.51 25.76 3.06
CA GLY A 319 12.41 25.79 4.52
C GLY A 319 11.19 26.58 5.02
N ARG A 320 10.90 27.71 4.39
CA ARG A 320 9.69 28.51 4.65
C ARG A 320 8.40 27.72 4.38
N LEU A 321 8.29 27.11 3.20
CA LEU A 321 7.15 26.26 2.85
C LEU A 321 7.01 25.08 3.83
N GLY A 322 8.12 24.41 4.14
CA GLY A 322 8.15 23.26 5.04
C GLY A 322 7.68 23.60 6.45
N THR A 323 7.98 24.81 6.93
CA THR A 323 7.49 25.30 8.24
C THR A 323 5.97 25.40 8.26
N VAL A 324 5.35 26.03 7.23
CA VAL A 324 3.89 26.11 7.14
C VAL A 324 3.26 24.73 6.90
N TYR A 325 3.90 23.87 6.11
CA TYR A 325 3.46 22.50 5.86
C TYR A 325 3.44 21.68 7.16
N GLY A 326 4.48 21.77 7.98
CA GLY A 326 4.56 21.12 9.29
C GLY A 326 3.47 21.61 10.25
N ALA A 327 3.26 22.93 10.33
CA ALA A 327 2.20 23.51 11.14
C ALA A 327 0.81 22.99 10.70
N TRP A 328 0.54 22.98 9.39
CA TRP A 328 -0.69 22.44 8.83
C TRP A 328 -0.93 20.98 9.22
N VAL A 329 0.09 20.13 9.10
CA VAL A 329 -0.03 18.71 9.46
C VAL A 329 -0.27 18.52 10.96
N LYS A 330 0.41 19.30 11.80
CA LYS A 330 0.26 19.26 13.25
C LYS A 330 -1.14 19.66 13.72
N GLU A 331 -1.80 20.55 12.98
CA GLU A 331 -3.11 21.12 13.33
C GLU A 331 -4.29 20.45 12.61
N SER A 332 -4.04 19.53 11.69
CA SER A 332 -5.07 18.87 10.87
C SER A 332 -5.25 17.39 11.24
N SER A 333 -6.37 16.82 10.82
CA SER A 333 -6.63 15.38 10.87
C SER A 333 -6.71 14.84 9.45
N PHE A 334 -6.20 13.63 9.24
CA PHE A 334 -6.06 13.04 7.92
C PHE A 334 -6.71 11.67 7.88
N ASN A 335 -7.15 11.26 6.70
CA ASN A 335 -7.56 9.87 6.50
C ASN A 335 -6.33 8.97 6.69
N PHE A 336 -6.52 7.81 7.30
CA PHE A 336 -5.44 6.86 7.62
C PHE A 336 -4.53 6.56 6.40
N GLU A 337 -5.12 6.49 5.21
CA GLU A 337 -4.45 6.17 3.95
C GLU A 337 -3.51 7.27 3.45
N THR A 338 -3.72 8.53 3.83
CA THR A 338 -2.91 9.66 3.32
C THR A 338 -1.73 10.00 4.21
N CYS A 339 -1.70 9.50 5.45
CA CYS A 339 -0.67 9.81 6.45
C CYS A 339 0.76 9.46 5.97
N ASP A 340 0.93 8.36 5.23
CA ASP A 340 2.26 7.91 4.77
C ASP A 340 2.84 8.87 3.73
N GLY A 341 2.03 9.29 2.76
CA GLY A 341 2.44 10.24 1.73
C GLY A 341 2.77 11.60 2.33
N ILE A 342 1.98 12.07 3.30
CA ILE A 342 2.25 13.30 4.06
C ILE A 342 3.56 13.17 4.84
N ALA A 343 3.80 12.02 5.49
CA ALA A 343 5.03 11.79 6.26
C ALA A 343 6.28 11.74 5.37
N ASN A 344 6.19 11.20 4.16
CA ASN A 344 7.29 11.22 3.20
C ASN A 344 7.61 12.66 2.75
N ARG A 345 6.60 13.48 2.48
CA ARG A 345 6.79 14.90 2.13
C ARG A 345 7.38 15.72 3.26
N LEU A 346 6.90 15.49 4.49
CA LEU A 346 7.49 16.06 5.70
C LEU A 346 8.98 15.69 5.80
N GLN A 347 9.31 14.41 5.63
CA GLN A 347 10.70 13.96 5.68
C GLN A 347 11.56 14.57 4.58
N GLU A 348 11.02 14.85 3.39
CA GLU A 348 11.76 15.49 2.31
C GLU A 348 12.25 16.89 2.71
N PHE A 349 11.41 17.68 3.38
CA PHE A 349 11.80 18.98 3.89
C PHE A 349 12.92 18.92 4.96
N MET A 350 13.22 17.76 5.55
CA MET A 350 14.37 17.63 6.47
C MET A 350 15.72 17.90 5.79
N GLN A 351 15.77 17.86 4.45
CA GLN A 351 16.97 18.23 3.69
C GLN A 351 17.23 19.76 3.69
N CYS A 352 16.27 20.59 4.10
CA CYS A 352 16.46 22.03 4.22
C CYS A 352 17.41 22.35 5.38
N PRO A 353 18.40 23.24 5.22
CA PRO A 353 19.36 23.61 6.27
C PRO A 353 18.78 24.61 7.29
N ASP A 354 17.49 24.53 7.60
CA ASP A 354 16.81 25.36 8.60
C ASP A 354 16.31 24.50 9.76
N PHE A 355 16.94 24.64 10.93
CA PHE A 355 16.57 23.91 12.13
C PHE A 355 15.16 24.23 12.65
N SER A 356 14.61 25.41 12.34
CA SER A 356 13.24 25.76 12.74
C SER A 356 12.23 24.93 11.94
N CYS A 357 12.41 24.87 10.62
CA CYS A 357 11.64 24.01 9.73
C CYS A 357 11.76 22.52 10.11
N GLN A 358 12.99 22.03 10.30
CA GLN A 358 13.25 20.63 10.69
C GLN A 358 12.58 20.27 12.03
N ALA A 359 12.63 21.15 13.03
CA ALA A 359 11.96 20.91 14.30
C ALA A 359 10.43 20.83 14.13
N GLU A 360 9.85 21.76 13.36
CA GLU A 360 8.40 21.77 13.08
C GLU A 360 7.95 20.47 12.38
N ILE A 361 8.71 20.00 11.41
CA ILE A 361 8.49 18.73 10.72
C ILE A 361 8.51 17.54 11.68
N MET A 362 9.51 17.47 12.55
CA MET A 362 9.62 16.36 13.51
C MET A 362 8.43 16.32 14.46
N LEU A 363 7.95 17.47 14.92
CA LEU A 363 6.75 17.53 15.77
C LEU A 363 5.49 17.15 14.99
N ALA A 364 5.38 17.58 13.74
CA ALA A 364 4.27 17.15 12.87
C ALA A 364 4.22 15.63 12.71
N LEU A 365 5.38 14.98 12.51
CA LEU A 365 5.48 13.51 12.46
C LEU A 365 5.07 12.85 13.78
N LEU A 366 5.54 13.37 14.92
CA LEU A 366 5.18 12.86 16.25
C LEU A 366 3.68 12.94 16.50
N ILE A 367 3.07 14.10 16.25
CA ILE A 367 1.65 14.35 16.53
C ILE A 367 0.77 13.57 15.55
N MET A 368 1.08 13.58 14.25
CA MET A 368 0.29 12.85 13.24
C MET A 368 0.39 11.34 13.45
N GLY A 369 1.59 10.81 13.68
CA GLY A 369 1.80 9.37 13.86
C GLY A 369 1.03 8.82 15.06
N THR A 370 1.13 9.49 16.20
CA THR A 370 0.51 9.05 17.46
C THR A 370 -1.00 9.29 17.52
N SER A 371 -1.53 10.29 16.80
CA SER A 371 -2.98 10.52 16.73
C SER A 371 -3.71 9.52 15.84
N HIS A 372 -3.04 8.92 14.85
CA HIS A 372 -3.65 7.98 13.90
C HIS A 372 -3.16 6.53 14.07
N ASN A 373 -2.38 6.24 15.12
CA ASN A 373 -1.74 4.93 15.39
C ASN A 373 -0.99 4.41 14.16
N ARG A 374 -0.22 5.30 13.51
CA ARG A 374 0.44 5.01 12.24
C ARG A 374 1.91 4.71 12.48
N TRP A 375 2.20 3.43 12.74
CA TRP A 375 3.55 2.93 13.07
C TRP A 375 4.65 3.35 12.08
N TYR A 376 4.32 3.46 10.79
CA TYR A 376 5.26 3.95 9.77
C TYR A 376 5.72 5.39 10.06
N VAL A 377 4.78 6.28 10.40
CA VAL A 377 5.05 7.69 10.69
C VAL A 377 5.78 7.82 12.04
N GLU A 378 5.35 7.06 13.05
CA GLU A 378 6.01 7.04 14.36
C GLU A 378 7.47 6.59 14.26
N ARG A 379 7.76 5.55 13.44
CA ARG A 379 9.14 5.08 13.20
C ARG A 379 10.00 6.13 12.51
N LYS A 380 9.45 6.95 11.61
CA LYS A 380 10.19 8.07 11.00
C LYS A 380 10.61 9.11 12.04
N PHE A 381 9.69 9.52 12.92
CA PHE A 381 10.04 10.43 14.02
C PHE A 381 11.13 9.83 14.90
N ALA A 382 10.95 8.58 15.33
CA ALA A 382 11.92 7.90 16.20
C ALA A 382 13.32 7.79 15.57
N ALA A 383 13.42 7.48 14.28
CA ALA A 383 14.68 7.40 13.56
C ALA A 383 15.38 8.76 13.49
N LEU A 384 14.64 9.83 13.19
CA LEU A 384 15.15 11.20 13.18
C LEU A 384 15.53 11.68 14.60
N CYS A 385 14.82 11.22 15.63
CA CYS A 385 15.04 11.60 17.03
C CYS A 385 16.22 10.89 17.71
N SER A 386 16.97 10.09 16.97
CA SER A 386 18.05 9.24 17.50
C SER A 386 19.25 10.01 18.04
N SER A 387 20.17 9.30 18.70
CA SER A 387 21.41 9.86 19.26
C SER A 387 22.35 10.50 18.24
N SER A 388 22.18 10.22 16.94
CA SER A 388 22.98 10.82 15.86
C SER A 388 22.42 12.13 15.33
N MET A 389 21.32 12.65 15.89
CA MET A 389 20.76 13.95 15.53
C MET A 389 21.78 15.08 15.74
N ASP A 390 21.75 16.08 14.86
CA ASP A 390 22.50 17.31 15.03
C ASP A 390 22.19 17.99 16.40
N PRO A 391 23.20 18.38 17.20
CA PRO A 391 22.98 18.98 18.51
C PRO A 391 22.20 20.30 18.51
N ASP A 392 22.30 21.11 17.45
CA ASP A 392 21.52 22.36 17.31
C ASP A 392 20.05 22.07 17.03
N LEU A 393 19.77 21.10 16.16
CA LEU A 393 18.40 20.61 15.94
C LEU A 393 17.82 20.04 17.24
N ALA A 394 18.60 19.27 17.99
CA ALA A 394 18.17 18.69 19.26
C ALA A 394 17.82 19.77 20.30
N ARG A 395 18.59 20.86 20.36
CA ARG A 395 18.26 22.03 21.19
C ARG A 395 16.96 22.69 20.75
N ARG A 396 16.75 22.84 19.44
CA ARG A 396 15.51 23.44 18.91
C ARG A 396 14.29 22.58 19.25
N ILE A 397 14.33 21.28 19.01
CA ILE A 397 13.24 20.35 19.34
C ILE A 397 12.96 20.33 20.84
N ALA A 398 14.00 20.38 21.67
CA ALA A 398 13.83 20.46 23.12
C ALA A 398 13.04 21.71 23.54
N LEU A 399 13.27 22.88 22.92
CA LEU A 399 12.46 24.07 23.18
C LEU A 399 10.99 23.85 22.80
N GLU A 400 10.74 23.29 21.62
CA GLU A 400 9.37 23.05 21.16
C GLU A 400 8.62 21.99 21.99
N ILE A 401 9.31 20.95 22.47
CA ILE A 401 8.74 19.96 23.39
C ILE A 401 8.29 20.63 24.69
N ARG A 402 9.04 21.61 25.21
CA ARG A 402 8.62 22.37 26.40
C ARG A 402 7.36 23.18 26.12
N VAL A 403 7.25 23.76 24.91
CA VAL A 403 6.07 24.51 24.49
C VAL A 403 4.85 23.59 24.37
N LEU A 404 5.01 22.39 23.77
CA LEU A 404 3.94 21.40 23.66
C LEU A 404 3.53 20.78 25.00
N GLY A 405 4.45 20.71 25.96
CA GLY A 405 4.20 20.25 27.32
C GLY A 405 3.56 18.86 27.38
N VAL A 406 2.42 18.76 28.05
CA VAL A 406 1.67 17.51 28.26
C VAL A 406 1.35 16.78 26.95
N LYS A 407 1.08 17.51 25.85
CA LYS A 407 0.79 16.90 24.55
C LYS A 407 1.99 16.10 24.03
N ALA A 408 3.20 16.63 24.15
CA ALA A 408 4.41 15.93 23.75
C ALA A 408 4.62 14.67 24.61
N CYS A 409 4.36 14.75 25.91
CA CYS A 409 4.48 13.61 26.82
C CYS A 409 3.51 12.47 26.51
N GLN A 410 2.25 12.81 26.19
CA GLN A 410 1.25 11.84 25.76
C GLN A 410 1.64 11.18 24.43
N ALA A 411 2.08 11.97 23.45
CA ALA A 411 2.52 11.46 22.16
C ALA A 411 3.73 10.53 22.29
N VAL A 412 4.77 10.92 23.05
CA VAL A 412 5.94 10.05 23.27
C VAL A 412 5.55 8.78 24.01
N LYS A 413 4.69 8.85 25.04
CA LYS A 413 4.21 7.66 25.76
C LYS A 413 3.43 6.71 24.84
N HIS A 414 2.59 7.26 23.96
CA HIS A 414 1.89 6.46 22.94
C HIS A 414 2.89 5.76 22.03
N LEU A 415 3.86 6.51 21.50
CA LEU A 415 4.90 6.01 20.62
C LEU A 415 5.74 4.89 21.25
N GLU A 416 6.09 4.99 22.53
CA GLU A 416 6.78 3.91 23.26
C GLU A 416 5.96 2.62 23.31
N GLY A 417 4.66 2.73 23.55
CA GLY A 417 3.75 1.57 23.60
C GLY A 417 3.41 1.00 22.22
N SER A 418 3.25 1.86 21.22
CA SER A 418 2.77 1.54 19.88
C SER A 418 3.84 0.83 19.04
N ILE A 419 5.07 1.34 19.03
CA ILE A 419 6.18 0.75 18.24
C ILE A 419 7.27 0.07 19.08
N GLY A 420 7.09 -0.01 20.41
CA GLY A 420 7.98 -0.74 21.31
C GLY A 420 9.38 -0.13 21.46
N ILE A 421 9.51 1.18 21.25
CA ILE A 421 10.78 1.90 21.42
C ILE A 421 10.87 2.50 22.83
N SER A 422 12.08 2.67 23.36
CA SER A 422 12.31 3.42 24.61
C SER A 422 12.77 4.83 24.29
N ARG A 423 12.20 5.86 24.95
CA ARG A 423 12.68 7.25 24.84
C ARG A 423 14.16 7.42 25.20
N ASN A 424 14.78 6.46 25.88
CA ASN A 424 16.21 6.43 26.16
C ASN A 424 17.09 6.33 24.91
N THR A 425 16.53 5.92 23.76
CA THR A 425 17.25 5.90 22.48
C THR A 425 17.28 7.28 21.80
N PHE A 426 16.54 8.27 22.32
CA PHE A 426 16.52 9.61 21.74
C PHE A 426 17.79 10.40 22.08
N HIS A 427 18.04 11.46 21.31
CA HIS A 427 19.15 12.37 21.56
C HIS A 427 19.16 12.86 23.03
N PRO A 428 20.33 12.89 23.73
CA PRO A 428 20.40 13.21 25.16
C PRO A 428 19.71 14.50 25.59
N THR A 429 19.81 15.56 24.78
CA THR A 429 19.13 16.85 25.01
C THR A 429 17.61 16.73 25.04
N VAL A 430 17.04 15.92 24.13
CA VAL A 430 15.61 15.67 24.02
C VAL A 430 15.14 14.82 25.18
N LEU A 431 15.87 13.74 25.50
CA LEU A 431 15.59 12.88 26.65
C LEU A 431 15.58 13.67 27.97
N SER A 432 16.62 14.48 28.22
CA SER A 432 16.71 15.33 29.41
C SER A 432 15.51 16.27 29.52
N THR A 433 15.06 16.83 28.39
CA THR A 433 13.88 17.70 28.37
C THR A 433 12.59 16.94 28.64
N LEU A 434 12.38 15.78 28.02
CA LEU A 434 11.21 14.93 28.29
C LEU A 434 11.14 14.52 29.77
N ASN A 435 12.27 14.18 30.39
CA ASN A 435 12.33 13.84 31.81
C ASN A 435 11.99 15.02 32.74
N GLN A 436 12.17 16.26 32.28
CA GLN A 436 11.77 17.46 33.03
C GLN A 436 10.30 17.83 32.83
N VAL A 437 9.70 17.44 31.70
CA VAL A 437 8.35 17.89 31.30
C VAL A 437 7.25 16.86 31.63
N CYS A 438 7.53 15.55 31.69
CA CYS A 438 6.51 14.48 31.61
C CYS A 438 6.03 13.80 32.91
#